data_AF-A0A6G4XAA5-F1
#
_entry.id   AF-A0A6G4XAA5-F1
#
_cell.length_a   1.000
_cell.length_b   1.000
_cell.length_c   1.000
_cell.angle_alpha   90.00
_cell.angle_beta   90.00
_cell.angle_gamma   90.00
#
_symmetry.space_group_name_H-M   'P 1'
#
loop_
_entity.id
_entity.type
_entity.pdbx_description
1 polymer ?
#
loop_
_entity_poly.entity_id
_entity_poly.type
_entity_poly.pdbx_seq_one_letter_code
_entity_poly.pdbx_strand_id
1 'polypeptide(L)' 'MAKRIDVSGLTAYYGSFRAIDDISMTVEPRSVTAFIGPSGCGKSTFLRTLNRMHEVTPGGRVAGKVML' A
#
# COMPACT_ATOMS: atom_id res chain seq x y z
N MET A 1 23.71 3.47 -3.25
CA MET A 1 22.86 2.74 -4.23
C MET A 1 21.43 3.24 -4.10
N ALA A 2 20.66 3.27 -5.19
CA ALA A 2 19.22 3.57 -5.11
C ALA A 2 18.50 2.40 -4.43
N LYS A 3 17.59 2.70 -3.49
CA LYS A 3 16.85 1.68 -2.75
C LYS A 3 15.56 1.30 -3.47
N ARG A 4 15.14 0.05 -3.30
CA ARG A 4 13.88 -0.50 -3.83
C ARG A 4 12.80 -0.42 -2.75
N ILE A 5 11.53 -0.45 -3.16
CA ILE A 5 10.41 -0.56 -2.22
C ILE A 5 10.02 -2.04 -2.15
N ASP A 6 10.02 -2.63 -0.96
CA ASP A 6 9.52 -3.98 -0.73
C ASP A 6 8.24 -3.94 0.11
N VAL A 7 7.20 -4.59 -0.39
CA VAL A 7 5.90 -4.72 0.26
C VAL A 7 5.62 -6.20 0.49
N SER A 8 5.27 -6.57 1.73
CA SER A 8 4.95 -7.95 2.09
C SER A 8 3.69 -8.04 2.95
N GLY A 9 2.72 -8.81 2.46
CA GLY A 9 1.45 -9.10 3.14
C GLY A 9 0.64 -7.86 3.52
N LEU A 10 0.68 -6.81 2.70
CA LEU A 10 0.09 -5.52 3.02
C LEU A 10 -1.44 -5.58 2.94
N THR A 11 -2.06 -5.37 4.10
CA THR A 11 -3.51 -5.32 4.25
C THR A 11 -3.89 -4.02 4.94
N ALA A 12 -4.92 -3.33 4.44
CA ALA A 12 -5.35 -2.07 5.03
C ALA A 12 -6.87 -1.95 5.14
N TYR A 13 -7.31 -1.28 6.20
CA TYR A 13 -8.70 -1.23 6.61
C TYR A 13 -9.16 0.21 6.86
N TYR A 14 -10.43 0.47 6.57
CA TYR A 14 -11.19 1.61 7.09
C TYR A 14 -12.24 1.08 8.06
N GLY A 15 -11.99 1.17 9.36
CA GLY A 15 -12.81 0.50 10.37
C GLY A 15 -12.82 -1.01 10.17
N SER A 16 -14.00 -1.60 9.95
CA SER A 16 -14.17 -3.02 9.65
C SER A 16 -14.01 -3.37 8.16
N PHE A 17 -14.01 -2.37 7.27
CA PHE A 17 -13.90 -2.60 5.83
C PHE A 17 -12.45 -2.83 5.42
N ARG A 18 -12.15 -4.00 4.85
CA ARG A 18 -10.83 -4.34 4.29
C ARG A 18 -10.73 -3.83 2.85
N ALA A 19 -9.93 -2.78 2.65
CA ALA A 19 -9.83 -2.07 1.37
C ALA A 19 -8.76 -2.64 0.43
N ILE A 20 -7.69 -3.21 0.98
CA ILE A 20 -6.71 -4.02 0.26
C ILE A 20 -6.37 -5.24 1.12
N ASP A 21 -6.06 -6.35 0.48
CA ASP A 21 -5.87 -7.66 1.13
C ASP A 21 -4.61 -8.33 0.59
N ASP A 22 -3.68 -8.66 1.50
CA ASP A 22 -2.48 -9.47 1.25
C ASP A 22 -1.63 -9.07 0.02
N ILE A 23 -1.40 -7.77 -0.18
CA ILE A 23 -0.60 -7.29 -1.31
C ILE A 23 0.89 -7.49 -1.01
N SER A 24 1.58 -8.22 -1.90
CA SER A 24 3.04 -8.36 -1.87
C SER A 24 3.63 -7.98 -3.23
N MET A 25 4.62 -7.08 -3.24
CA MET A 25 5.28 -6.64 -4.47
C MET A 25 6.62 -5.97 -4.18
N THR A 26 7.44 -5.86 -5.22
CA THR A 26 8.69 -5.09 -5.20
C THR A 26 8.64 -4.01 -6.29
N VAL A 27 9.06 -2.79 -5.96
CA VAL A 27 9.26 -1.69 -6.92
C VAL A 27 10.75 -1.44 -7.07
N GLU A 28 11.26 -1.65 -8.27
CA GLU A 28 12.68 -1.50 -8.56
C GLU A 28 13.14 -0.03 -8.51
N PRO A 29 14.37 0.24 -8.05
CA PRO A 29 14.90 1.59 -8.04
C PRO A 29 14.97 2.15 -9.46
N ARG A 30 14.68 3.45 -9.61
CA ARG A 30 14.74 4.17 -10.91
C ARG A 30 13.75 3.62 -11.96
N SER A 31 12.65 3.01 -11.51
CA SER A 31 11.56 2.58 -12.38
C SER A 31 10.34 3.51 -12.26
N VAL A 32 9.49 3.51 -13.28
CA VAL A 32 8.14 4.10 -13.21
C VAL A 32 7.15 2.95 -13.10
N THR A 33 6.40 2.90 -12.00
CA THR A 33 5.37 1.87 -11.75
C THR A 33 3.98 2.51 -11.73
N ALA A 34 3.06 1.94 -12.50
CA ALA A 34 1.66 2.39 -12.57
C ALA A 34 0.73 1.37 -11.92
N PHE A 35 -0.21 1.84 -11.09
CA PHE A 35 -1.32 1.03 -10.56
C PHE A 35 -2.60 1.34 -11.35
N ILE A 36 -3.11 0.35 -12.09
CA ILE A 36 -4.28 0.50 -12.96
C ILE A 36 -5.40 -0.44 -12.47
N GLY A 37 -6.64 0.03 -12.49
CA GLY A 37 -7.81 -0.76 -12.10
C GLY A 37 -9.06 0.10 -11.93
N PRO A 38 -10.25 -0.50 -11.81
CA PRO A 38 -11.53 0.21 -11.71
C PRO A 38 -11.64 1.04 -10.41
N SER A 39 -12.63 1.93 -10.34
CA SER A 39 -12.90 2.67 -9.10
C SER A 39 -13.17 1.71 -7.94
N GLY A 40 -12.69 2.04 -6.74
CA GLY A 40 -12.88 1.21 -5.54
C GLY A 40 -11.92 0.03 -5.37
N CYS A 41 -11.06 -0.30 -6.34
CA CYS A 41 -10.16 -1.47 -6.23
C CYS A 41 -8.94 -1.31 -5.29
N GLY A 42 -8.86 -0.22 -4.51
CA GLY A 42 -7.83 -0.06 -3.47
C GLY A 42 -6.54 0.66 -3.88
N LYS A 43 -6.39 1.14 -5.13
CA LYS A 43 -5.19 1.86 -5.61
C LYS A 43 -4.73 3.00 -4.69
N SER A 44 -5.63 3.93 -4.38
CA SER A 44 -5.31 5.08 -3.54
C SER A 44 -5.04 4.66 -2.09
N THR A 45 -5.69 3.61 -1.59
CA THR A 45 -5.40 3.03 -0.28
C THR A 45 -3.98 2.47 -0.24
N PHE A 46 -3.57 1.71 -1.26
CA PHE A 46 -2.21 1.19 -1.38
C PHE A 46 -1.15 2.30 -1.47
N LEU A 47 -1.37 3.34 -2.28
CA LEU A 47 -0.44 4.47 -2.32
C LEU A 47 -0.34 5.21 -0.98
N ARG A 48 -1.44 5.33 -0.24
CA ARG A 48 -1.45 5.94 1.09
C ARG A 48 -0.71 5.10 2.12
N THR A 49 -0.75 3.77 2.04
CA THR A 49 0.01 2.91 2.96
C THR A 49 1.51 3.01 2.72
N LEU A 50 1.98 3.13 1.47
CA LEU A 50 3.39 3.36 1.16
C LEU A 50 3.93 4.65 1.80
N ASN A 51 3.14 5.72 1.76
CA ASN A 51 3.49 7.02 2.35
C ASN A 51 3.12 7.13 3.84
N ARG A 52 2.71 6.02 4.49
CA ARG A 52 2.21 5.97 5.89
C ARG A 52 1.02 6.90 6.20
N MET A 53 0.39 7.47 5.17
CA MET A 53 -0.79 8.34 5.31
C MET A 53 -2.02 7.59 5.80
N HIS A 54 -2.07 6.27 5.57
CA HIS A 54 -3.21 5.46 6.02
C HIS A 54 -3.27 5.33 7.55
N GLU A 55 -2.12 5.36 8.23
CA GLU A 55 -2.03 5.25 9.69
C GLU A 55 -2.63 6.46 10.43
N VAL A 56 -2.66 7.64 9.79
CA VAL A 56 -3.22 8.88 10.36
C VAL A 56 -4.68 9.11 9.94
N THR A 57 -5.27 8.20 9.16
CA THR A 57 -6.67 8.29 8.77
C THR A 57 -7.56 7.77 9.91
N PRO A 58 -8.65 8.46 10.29
CA PRO A 58 -9.57 7.95 11.30
C PRO A 58 -10.09 6.54 10.98
N GLY A 59 -9.93 5.62 11.93
CA GLY A 59 -10.27 4.20 11.74
C GLY A 59 -9.33 3.45 10.78
N GLY A 60 -8.23 4.08 10.35
CA GLY A 60 -7.22 3.47 9.50
C GLY A 60 -6.41 2.44 10.27
N ARG A 61 -6.29 1.24 9.69
CA ARG A 61 -5.40 0.19 10.21
C ARG A 61 -4.62 -0.44 9.07
N VAL A 62 -3.35 -0.72 9.31
CA VAL A 62 -2.45 -1.38 8.37
C VAL A 62 -1.83 -2.61 9.04
N ALA A 63 -1.71 -3.71 8.30
CA ALA A 63 -0.96 -4.90 8.66
C ALA A 63 -0.02 -5.27 7.50
N GLY A 64 1.06 -6.00 7.80
CA GLY A 64 2.12 -6.30 6.83
C GLY A 64 3.34 -5.37 6.99
N LYS A 65 4.22 -5.35 5.99
CA LYS A 65 5.45 -4.54 6.03
C LYS A 65 5.68 -3.79 4.72
N VAL A 66 6.16 -2.56 4.84
CA VAL A 66 6.68 -1.72 3.75
C VAL A 66 8.10 -1.28 4.10
N MET A 67 9.06 -1.58 3.24
CA MET A 67 10.48 -1.26 3.43
C MET A 67 10.96 -0.34 2.30
N LEU A 68 11.71 0.72 2.65
CA LEU A 68 12.18 1.80 1.76
C LEU A 68 13.70 1.97 1.71
#